data_AF-A0A7W0P4K6-F1
#
_entry.id   AF-A0A7W0P4K6-F1
#
_cell.length_a   1.000
_cell.length_b   1.000
_cell.length_c   1.000
_cell.angle_alpha   90.00
_cell.angle_beta   90.00
_cell.angle_gamma   90.00
#
_symmetry.space_group_name_H-M   'P 1'
#
loop_
_entity.id
_entity.type
_entity.pdbx_description
1 polymer ?
#
loop_
_entity_poly.entity_id
_entity_poly.type
_entity_poly.pdbx_seq_one_letter_code
_entity_poly.pdbx_strand_id
1 'polypeptide(L)' 'MSESRASLHSSLAQALSRPPSGQGRGTKEGNVDRDKMLDVTLQQIEKQFGRGAVMKLGEHPMGAGITVIPTGSLA' A
#
# COMPACT_ATOMS: atom_id res chain seq x y z
N MET A 1 52.52 33.73 -7.49
CA MET A 1 51.52 34.77 -7.83
C MET A 1 50.36 34.09 -8.54
N SER A 2 49.14 34.24 -7.99
CA SER A 2 47.82 34.23 -8.69
C SER A 2 47.46 32.99 -9.56
N GLU A 3 46.33 32.27 -9.45
CA GLU A 3 44.98 32.60 -8.99
C GLU A 3 44.23 31.32 -8.55
N SER A 4 43.77 31.30 -7.32
CA SER A 4 42.74 30.40 -6.82
C SER A 4 41.38 31.03 -7.15
N ARG A 5 40.66 30.52 -8.18
CA ARG A 5 39.31 31.04 -8.49
C ARG A 5 38.39 30.21 -9.41
N ALA A 6 38.57 28.89 -9.56
CA ALA A 6 37.69 28.08 -10.42
C ALA A 6 37.35 26.70 -9.84
N SER A 7 36.96 26.63 -8.56
CA SER A 7 36.55 25.40 -7.87
C SER A 7 35.02 25.15 -7.83
N LEU A 8 34.20 25.63 -8.79
CA LEU A 8 32.74 25.66 -8.53
C LEU A 8 31.75 25.10 -9.57
N HIS A 9 32.11 24.31 -10.59
CA HIS A 9 31.05 23.79 -11.49
C HIS A 9 31.13 22.35 -12.04
N SER A 10 32.01 21.45 -11.59
CA SER A 10 31.99 20.04 -12.09
C SER A 10 31.41 18.98 -11.13
N SER A 11 30.95 19.36 -9.93
CA SER A 11 30.40 18.41 -8.94
C SER A 11 28.87 18.25 -8.98
N LEU A 12 28.15 18.87 -9.94
CA LEU A 12 26.69 18.76 -10.00
C LEU A 12 26.18 17.56 -10.84
N ALA A 13 27.08 16.81 -11.49
CA ALA A 13 26.71 15.68 -12.37
C ALA A 13 26.72 14.29 -11.67
N GLN A 14 27.16 14.19 -10.41
CA GLN A 14 27.27 12.91 -9.69
C GLN A 14 26.08 12.62 -8.74
N ALA A 15 24.93 13.30 -8.90
CA ALA A 15 23.77 13.17 -8.01
C ALA A 15 22.57 12.42 -8.65
N LEU A 16 22.78 11.67 -9.74
CA LEU A 16 21.73 10.86 -10.36
C LEU A 16 22.05 9.35 -10.42
N SER A 17 22.88 8.84 -9.52
CA SER A 17 22.86 7.41 -9.20
C SER A 17 21.70 7.15 -8.24
N ARG A 18 20.54 6.77 -8.82
CA ARG A 18 19.36 6.29 -8.08
C ARG A 18 19.78 5.38 -6.92
N PRO A 19 19.39 5.67 -5.67
CA PRO A 19 19.59 4.73 -4.57
C PRO A 19 18.77 3.46 -4.84
N PRO A 20 19.25 2.26 -4.45
CA PRO A 20 18.46 1.06 -4.52
C PRO A 20 17.22 1.25 -3.63
N SER A 21 16.06 1.24 -4.30
CA SER A 21 14.73 1.21 -3.73
C SER A 21 14.67 0.26 -2.53
N GLY A 22 14.17 0.78 -1.41
CA GLY A 22 14.13 0.14 -0.11
C GLY A 22 13.57 -1.28 -0.16
N GLN A 23 14.46 -2.25 0.02
CA GLN A 23 14.09 -3.61 0.36
C GLN A 23 13.65 -3.62 1.83
N GLY A 24 12.35 -3.44 2.05
CA GLY A 24 11.71 -3.71 3.34
C GLY A 24 12.01 -5.15 3.74
N ARG A 25 12.91 -5.33 4.71
CA ARG A 25 13.20 -6.61 5.36
C ARG A 25 12.00 -7.01 6.20
N GLY A 26 11.01 -7.65 5.58
CA GLY A 26 10.05 -8.50 6.27
C GLY A 26 10.56 -9.94 6.22
N THR A 27 11.01 -10.48 7.35
CA THR A 27 11.22 -11.93 7.49
C THR A 27 9.88 -12.63 7.26
N LYS A 28 9.86 -13.64 6.38
CA LYS A 28 8.61 -14.30 5.92
C LYS A 28 7.78 -14.92 7.06
N GLU A 29 8.40 -15.24 8.19
CA GLU A 29 7.76 -15.80 9.38
C GLU A 29 6.79 -14.80 10.04
N GLY A 30 7.16 -13.52 10.14
CA GLY A 30 6.27 -12.49 10.68
C GLY A 30 5.08 -12.16 9.79
N ASN A 31 5.10 -12.58 8.52
CA ASN A 31 4.00 -12.34 7.60
C ASN A 31 2.84 -13.32 7.85
N VAL A 32 3.13 -14.59 8.11
CA VAL A 32 2.12 -15.62 8.34
C VAL A 32 1.32 -15.35 9.61
N ASP A 33 1.99 -14.96 10.70
CA ASP A 33 1.28 -14.65 11.95
C ASP A 33 0.53 -13.32 11.88
N ARG A 34 1.04 -12.35 11.10
CA ARG A 34 0.29 -11.13 10.80
C ARG A 34 -1.00 -11.47 10.04
N ASP A 35 -0.93 -12.29 9.00
CA ASP A 35 -2.10 -12.63 8.17
C ASP A 35 -3.17 -13.36 8.99
N LYS A 36 -2.78 -14.31 9.85
CA LYS A 36 -3.71 -14.98 10.79
C LYS A 36 -4.38 -13.99 11.75
N MET A 37 -3.59 -13.09 12.35
CA MET A 37 -4.13 -12.10 13.29
C MET A 37 -5.04 -11.09 12.59
N LEU A 38 -4.74 -10.74 11.34
CA LEU A 38 -5.60 -9.92 10.51
C LEU A 38 -6.94 -10.61 10.26
N ASP A 39 -6.94 -11.88 9.83
CA ASP A 39 -8.19 -12.62 9.58
C ASP A 39 -9.07 -12.75 10.82
N VAL A 40 -8.49 -13.05 11.98
CA VAL A 40 -9.22 -13.12 13.25
C VAL A 40 -9.82 -11.76 13.61
N THR A 41 -9.06 -10.68 13.43
CA THR A 41 -9.49 -9.32 13.73
C THR A 41 -10.64 -8.89 12.80
N LEU A 42 -10.55 -9.20 11.51
CA LEU A 42 -11.61 -8.95 10.54
C LEU A 42 -12.91 -9.65 10.95
N GLN A 43 -12.85 -10.92 11.33
CA GLN A 43 -14.01 -11.66 11.83
C GLN A 43 -14.61 -11.05 13.10
N GLN A 44 -13.78 -10.57 14.02
CA GLN A 44 -14.24 -9.90 15.24
C GLN A 44 -14.99 -8.60 14.92
N ILE A 45 -14.48 -7.79 13.99
CA ILE A 45 -15.13 -6.56 13.55
C ILE A 45 -16.49 -6.86 12.91
N GLU A 46 -16.56 -7.83 12.00
CA GLU A 46 -17.83 -8.22 11.38
C GLU A 46 -18.85 -8.72 12.40
N LYS A 47 -18.42 -9.46 13.42
CA LYS A 47 -19.31 -9.93 14.49
C LYS A 47 -19.84 -8.80 15.37
N GLN A 48 -19.02 -7.78 15.64
CA GLN A 48 -19.39 -6.66 16.52
C GLN A 48 -20.21 -5.57 15.82
N PHE A 49 -19.87 -5.26 14.56
CA PHE A 49 -20.42 -4.11 13.83
C PHE A 49 -21.31 -4.50 12.65
N GLY A 50 -21.37 -5.78 12.29
CA GLY A 50 -22.18 -6.31 11.19
C GLY A 50 -21.40 -6.56 9.89
N ARG A 51 -22.05 -7.26 8.96
CA ARG A 51 -21.49 -7.60 7.63
C ARG A 51 -21.22 -6.33 6.85
N GLY A 52 -20.01 -6.19 6.31
CA GLY A 52 -19.59 -5.01 5.54
C GLY A 52 -18.99 -3.87 6.36
N ALA A 53 -18.82 -4.03 7.68
CA ALA A 53 -18.17 -3.03 8.53
C ALA A 53 -16.68 -2.81 8.18
N VAL A 54 -15.99 -3.87 7.76
CA VAL A 54 -14.66 -3.81 7.14
C VAL A 54 -14.63 -4.78 5.97
N MET A 55 -14.10 -4.34 4.84
CA MET A 55 -13.92 -5.16 3.63
C MET A 55 -12.63 -4.76 2.92
N LYS A 56 -11.99 -5.72 2.26
CA LYS A 56 -10.92 -5.39 1.32
C LYS A 56 -11.54 -4.84 0.04
N LEU A 57 -10.94 -3.78 -0.47
CA LEU A 57 -11.35 -3.14 -1.71
C LEU A 57 -11.22 -4.15 -2.86
N GLY A 58 -12.35 -4.49 -3.49
CA GLY A 58 -12.40 -5.44 -4.61
C GLY A 58 -12.64 -6.91 -4.24
N GLU A 59 -12.67 -7.29 -2.95
CA GLU A 59 -12.92 -8.69 -2.54
C GLU A 59 -14.39 -9.12 -2.60
N HIS A 60 -15.31 -8.20 -2.92
CA HIS A 60 -16.72 -8.55 -3.13
C HIS A 60 -17.13 -8.20 -4.57
N PRO A 61 -17.56 -9.17 -5.40
CA PRO A 61 -18.32 -8.83 -6.59
C PRO A 61 -19.55 -8.07 -6.11
N MET A 62 -19.71 -6.85 -6.64
CA MET A 62 -20.83 -5.98 -6.30
C MET A 62 -22.13 -6.79 -6.43
N GLY A 63 -22.83 -7.03 -5.32
CA GLY A 63 -24.18 -7.60 -5.33
C GLY A 63 -24.33 -9.13 -5.21
N ALA A 64 -23.28 -9.92 -4.94
CA ALA A 64 -23.49 -11.36 -4.71
C ALA A 64 -24.36 -11.62 -3.46
N GLY A 65 -25.61 -12.03 -3.68
CA GLY A 65 -26.55 -12.44 -2.63
C GLY A 65 -27.43 -11.32 -2.04
N ILE A 66 -27.44 -10.12 -2.63
CA ILE A 66 -28.28 -9.01 -2.20
C ILE A 66 -29.26 -8.64 -3.31
N THR A 67 -30.55 -8.55 -3.00
CA THR A 67 -31.55 -8.01 -3.92
C THR A 67 -31.37 -6.49 -4.00
N VAL A 68 -31.14 -5.98 -5.22
CA VAL A 68 -30.89 -4.56 -5.47
C VAL A 68 -31.95 -4.02 -6.42
N ILE A 69 -32.43 -2.80 -6.15
CA ILE A 69 -33.21 -2.04 -7.13
C ILE A 69 -32.22 -1.22 -7.97
N PRO A 70 -32.17 -1.40 -9.30
CA PRO A 70 -31.21 -0.71 -10.14
C PRO A 70 -31.46 0.80 -10.14
N THR A 71 -30.38 1.58 -10.07
CA THR A 71 -30.44 3.06 -10.10
C THR A 71 -30.74 3.62 -11.50
N GLY A 72 -30.72 2.78 -12.53
CA GLY A 72 -30.99 3.16 -13.92
C GLY A 72 -29.79 3.75 -14.68
N SER A 73 -28.60 3.81 -14.08
CA SER A 73 -27.37 4.29 -14.73
C SER A 73 -26.30 3.19 -14.76
N LEU A 74 -25.67 3.00 -15.93
CA LEU A 74 -24.57 2.04 -16.19
C LEU A 74 -23.35 2.75 -16.81
N ALA A 75 -23.19 4.05 -16.54
CA ALA A 75 -22.06 4.87 -16.99
C ALA A 75 -21.05 5.08 -15.86
#